data_AF-A0A973YSI6-F1
#
_entry.id   AF-A0A973YSI6-F1
#
_cell.length_a   1.000
_cell.length_b   1.000
_cell.length_c   1.000
_cell.angle_alpha   90.00
_cell.angle_beta   90.00
_cell.angle_gamma   90.00
#
_symmetry.space_group_name_H-M   'P 1'
#
loop_
_entity.id
_entity.type
_entity.pdbx_description
1 polymer ?
#
loop_
_entity_poly.entity_id
_entity_poly.type
_entity_poly.pdbx_seq_one_letter_code
_entity_poly.pdbx_strand_id
1 'polypeptide(L)'
;MAQNLFKREGTYYARVAAPKPLKLLRRQVGARGRNEVWVSLHTKDQAIARRALPAALEGIYRAFEAETAALLGPGARDATWTRPVAQDFESAAWTFIRDELRLDEQMRSAWPSQAEIEKRTEATLRDLQKNRPASD
;
A
#
# COMPACT_ATOMS: atom_id res chain seq x y z
N MET A 1 39.49 8.92 2.18
CA MET A 1 38.55 7.78 2.22
C MET A 1 37.90 7.74 3.60
N ALA A 2 36.61 8.02 3.71
CA ALA A 2 35.90 7.92 4.99
C ALA A 2 35.91 6.46 5.45
N GLN A 3 36.55 6.15 6.57
CA GLN A 3 36.53 4.81 7.13
C GLN A 3 35.12 4.57 7.67
N ASN A 4 34.32 3.75 6.97
CA ASN A 4 32.99 3.34 7.41
C ASN A 4 33.03 2.43 8.66
N LEU A 5 34.18 2.26 9.30
CA LEU A 5 34.41 1.44 10.46
C LEU A 5 34.63 2.32 11.69
N PHE A 6 33.76 2.19 12.69
CA PHE A 6 33.79 2.97 13.92
C PHE A 6 33.88 2.05 15.13
N LYS A 7 34.59 2.46 16.19
CA LYS A 7 34.64 1.74 17.46
C LYS A 7 33.90 2.52 18.53
N ARG A 8 32.97 1.87 19.22
CA ARG A 8 32.23 2.44 20.36
C ARG A 8 32.16 1.42 21.48
N GLU A 9 32.52 1.83 22.69
CA GLU A 9 32.42 0.98 23.90
C GLU A 9 33.12 -0.39 23.73
N GLY A 10 34.23 -0.41 22.99
CA GLY A 10 35.00 -1.62 22.70
C GLY A 10 34.54 -2.41 21.48
N THR A 11 33.35 -2.18 20.94
CA THR A 11 32.77 -2.92 19.81
C THR A 11 32.90 -2.13 18.50
N TYR A 12 33.15 -2.83 17.39
CA TYR A 12 33.20 -2.24 16.06
C TYR A 12 31.82 -2.18 15.39
N TYR A 13 31.58 -1.11 14.65
CA TYR A 13 30.35 -0.81 13.91
C TYR A 13 30.67 -0.38 12.47
N ALA A 14 29.82 -0.78 11.54
CA ALA A 14 29.74 -0.17 10.22
C ALA A 14 28.81 1.06 10.30
N ARG A 15 29.29 2.23 9.84
CA ARG A 15 28.50 3.46 9.80
C ARG A 15 28.47 4.00 8.38
N VAL A 16 27.27 4.24 7.86
CA VAL A 16 27.07 4.85 6.54
C VAL A 16 26.02 5.94 6.65
N ALA A 17 26.32 7.12 6.12
CA ALA A 17 25.34 8.18 5.98
C ALA A 17 24.35 7.84 4.85
N ALA A 18 23.06 8.10 5.06
CA ALA A 18 22.07 7.91 4.02
C ALA A 18 22.38 8.83 2.82
N PRO A 19 22.28 8.32 1.57
CA PRO A 19 22.54 9.10 0.36
C PRO A 19 21.69 10.36 0.27
N LYS A 20 22.23 11.45 -0.31
CA LYS A 20 21.48 12.69 -0.57
C LYS A 20 20.17 12.45 -1.34
N PRO A 21 20.13 11.63 -2.41
CA PRO A 21 18.90 11.36 -3.15
C PRO A 21 17.80 10.77 -2.25
N LEU A 22 18.13 9.78 -1.42
CA LEU A 22 17.19 9.16 -0.48
C LEU A 22 16.66 10.17 0.55
N LYS A 23 17.53 11.05 1.06
CA LYS A 23 17.12 12.13 1.98
C LYS A 23 16.13 13.11 1.35
N LEU A 24 16.33 13.45 0.07
CA LEU A 24 15.41 14.31 -0.68
C LEU A 24 14.07 13.61 -0.91
N LEU A 25 14.11 12.34 -1.30
CA LEU A 25 12.92 11.53 -1.54
C LEU A 25 12.05 11.41 -0.27
N ARG A 26 12.68 11.12 0.87
CA ARG A 26 12.01 11.13 2.19
C ARG A 26 11.31 12.45 2.49
N ARG A 27 11.93 13.59 2.15
CA ARG A 27 11.31 14.91 2.36
C ARG A 27 10.12 15.13 1.42
N GLN A 28 10.23 14.72 0.16
CA GLN A 28 9.16 14.86 -0.83
C GLN A 28 7.90 14.09 -0.43
N VAL A 29 8.08 12.88 0.10
CA VAL A 29 6.98 12.01 0.54
C VAL A 29 6.64 12.17 2.03
N GLY A 30 7.21 13.16 2.74
CA GLY A 30 6.95 13.35 4.18
C GLY A 30 7.41 12.21 5.11
N ALA A 31 8.20 11.25 4.62
CA ALA A 31 8.68 10.11 5.41
C ALA A 31 9.82 10.51 6.35
N ARG A 32 9.77 10.02 7.60
CA ARG A 32 10.86 10.18 8.58
C ARG A 32 11.76 8.96 8.57
N GLY A 33 13.02 9.13 8.15
CA GLY A 33 14.04 8.08 8.12
C GLY A 33 15.36 8.52 8.78
N ARG A 34 16.17 7.55 9.22
CA ARG A 34 17.47 7.84 9.87
C ARG A 34 18.47 8.43 8.87
N ASN A 35 19.14 9.51 9.26
CA ASN A 35 20.16 10.15 8.41
C ASN A 35 21.46 9.34 8.29
N GLU A 36 21.67 8.42 9.23
CA GLU A 36 22.82 7.53 9.29
C GLU A 36 22.35 6.16 9.80
N VAL A 37 22.98 5.12 9.27
CA VAL A 37 22.76 3.73 9.69
C VAL A 37 24.03 3.22 10.35
N TRP A 38 23.85 2.62 11.52
CA TRP A 38 24.90 2.01 12.32
C TRP A 38 24.56 0.53 12.46
N VAL A 39 25.49 -0.34 12.07
CA VAL A 39 25.35 -1.79 12.20
C VAL A 39 26.51 -2.31 13.03
N SER A 40 26.20 -3.03 14.11
CA SER A 40 27.22 -3.67 14.95
C SER A 40 27.89 -4.81 14.18
N LEU A 41 29.22 -4.88 14.25
CA LEU A 41 30.01 -6.02 13.76
C LEU A 41 30.25 -7.06 14.86
N HIS A 42 29.72 -6.83 16.06
CA HIS A 42 29.72 -7.75 17.20
C HIS A 42 31.12 -8.28 17.59
N THR A 43 32.16 -7.50 17.32
CA THR A 43 33.53 -7.87 17.64
C THR A 43 34.31 -6.71 18.22
N LYS A 44 35.27 -7.03 19.09
CA LYS A 44 36.25 -6.09 19.64
C LYS A 44 37.59 -6.13 18.88
N ASP A 45 37.77 -7.10 17.99
CA ASP A 45 38.97 -7.30 17.18
C ASP A 45 38.85 -6.56 15.84
N GLN A 46 39.87 -5.75 15.53
CA GLN A 46 39.94 -4.95 14.31
C GLN A 46 40.07 -5.80 13.05
N ALA A 47 40.80 -6.92 13.09
CA ALA A 47 41.02 -7.77 11.93
C ALA A 47 39.71 -8.46 11.52
N ILE A 48 38.98 -8.99 12.50
CA ILE A 48 37.66 -9.59 12.31
C ILE A 48 36.67 -8.53 11.80
N ALA A 49 36.69 -7.32 12.40
CA ALA A 49 35.83 -6.23 11.97
C ALA A 49 36.06 -5.82 10.52
N ARG A 50 37.33 -5.73 10.08
CA ARG A 50 37.67 -5.41 8.69
C ARG A 50 37.20 -6.47 7.69
N ARG A 51 37.22 -7.75 8.08
CA ARG A 51 36.70 -8.85 7.25
C ARG A 51 35.17 -8.84 7.16
N ALA A 52 34.48 -8.48 8.25
CA ALA A 52 33.02 -8.41 8.30
C ALA A 52 32.44 -7.14 7.67
N LEU A 53 33.24 -6.07 7.56
CA LEU A 53 32.81 -4.76 7.07
C LEU A 53 32.15 -4.79 5.68
N PRO A 54 32.70 -5.47 4.65
CA PRO A 54 32.10 -5.46 3.31
C PRO A 54 30.67 -6.02 3.31
N ALA A 55 30.43 -7.13 4.00
CA ALA A 55 29.10 -7.74 4.09
C ALA A 55 28.10 -6.83 4.83
N ALA A 56 28.54 -6.17 5.91
CA ALA A 56 27.70 -5.20 6.63
C ALA A 56 27.37 -3.98 5.76
N LEU A 57 28.34 -3.48 4.98
CA LEU A 57 28.11 -2.37 4.04
C LEU A 57 27.11 -2.76 2.96
N GLU A 58 27.25 -3.95 2.36
CA GLU A 58 26.31 -4.45 1.36
C GLU A 58 24.88 -4.51 1.92
N GLY A 59 24.71 -5.02 3.15
CA GLY A 59 23.41 -5.04 3.82
C GLY A 59 22.81 -3.64 4.01
N ILE A 60 23.64 -2.66 4.38
CA ILE A 60 23.20 -1.26 4.51
C ILE A 60 22.78 -0.68 3.15
N TYR A 61 23.55 -0.91 2.09
CA TYR A 61 23.21 -0.41 0.75
C TYR A 61 21.94 -1.04 0.20
N ARG A 62 21.75 -2.36 0.35
CA ARG A 62 20.51 -3.03 -0.02
C ARG A 62 19.30 -2.47 0.72
N ALA A 63 19.45 -2.11 2.00
CA ALA A 63 18.38 -1.47 2.75
C ALA A 63 18.03 -0.09 2.19
N PHE A 64 19.02 0.71 1.76
CA PHE A 64 18.76 1.98 1.09
C PHE A 64 18.08 1.82 -0.26
N GLU A 65 18.46 0.82 -1.04
CA GLU A 65 17.81 0.52 -2.33
C GLU A 65 16.36 0.08 -2.14
N ALA A 66 16.11 -0.83 -1.19
CA ALA A 66 14.76 -1.28 -0.86
C ALA A 66 13.87 -0.12 -0.38
N GLU A 67 14.40 0.77 0.46
CA GLU A 67 13.68 1.97 0.89
C GLU A 67 13.42 2.92 -0.28
N THR A 68 14.40 3.14 -1.14
CA THR A 68 14.23 3.97 -2.34
C THR A 68 13.15 3.41 -3.25
N ALA A 69 13.15 2.09 -3.48
CA ALA A 69 12.12 1.41 -4.27
C ALA A 69 10.73 1.52 -3.62
N ALA A 70 10.64 1.39 -2.29
CA ALA A 70 9.38 1.55 -1.57
C ALA A 70 8.82 2.98 -1.69
N LEU A 71 9.69 4.00 -1.63
CA LEU A 71 9.32 5.41 -1.76
C LEU A 71 9.03 5.86 -3.20
N LEU A 72 9.55 5.16 -4.21
CA LEU A 72 9.24 5.41 -5.63
C LEU A 72 8.09 4.55 -6.15
N GLY A 73 7.74 3.47 -5.45
CA GLY A 73 6.74 2.51 -5.88
C GLY A 73 5.32 3.09 -5.93
N PRO A 74 4.41 2.43 -6.67
CA PRO A 74 3.03 2.91 -6.87
C PRO A 74 2.20 3.04 -5.58
N GLY A 75 2.66 2.50 -4.45
CA GLY A 75 2.04 2.68 -3.12
C GLY A 75 2.61 3.83 -2.27
N ALA A 76 3.62 4.57 -2.74
CA ALA A 76 4.20 5.69 -2.00
C ALA A 76 3.33 6.96 -2.01
N ARG A 77 2.22 6.95 -2.77
CA ARG A 77 1.37 8.13 -3.04
C ARG A 77 0.39 8.52 -1.94
N ASP A 78 0.30 7.78 -0.83
CA ASP A 78 -0.67 8.09 0.25
C ASP A 78 -0.10 8.95 1.38
N ALA A 79 1.13 9.45 1.28
CA ALA A 79 1.71 10.31 2.32
C ALA A 79 1.30 11.80 2.18
N THR A 80 0.72 12.20 1.05
CA THR A 80 -0.04 13.44 0.95
C THR A 80 -1.49 13.15 1.30
N TRP A 81 -1.77 13.06 2.60
CA TRP A 81 -3.11 13.33 3.10
C TRP A 81 -3.39 14.82 2.88
N THR A 82 -3.59 15.20 1.63
CA THR A 82 -4.08 16.53 1.26
C THR A 82 -5.46 16.61 1.87
N ARG A 83 -5.66 17.53 2.81
CA ARG A 83 -6.99 17.78 3.38
C ARG A 83 -7.89 18.15 2.21
N PRO A 84 -8.94 17.36 1.89
CA PRO A 84 -9.76 17.64 0.72
C PRO A 84 -10.32 19.06 0.84
N VAL A 85 -10.11 19.86 -0.19
CA VAL A 85 -10.68 21.21 -0.27
C VAL A 85 -12.16 21.08 -0.63
N ALA A 86 -12.97 22.12 -0.37
CA ALA A 86 -14.43 22.07 -0.63
C ALA A 86 -14.77 21.63 -2.07
N GLN A 87 -13.91 21.98 -3.03
CA GLN A 87 -14.04 21.60 -4.44
C GLN A 87 -13.87 20.08 -4.69
N ASP A 88 -13.08 19.38 -3.86
CA ASP A 88 -12.93 17.93 -3.93
C ASP A 88 -14.21 17.23 -3.46
N PHE A 89 -14.90 17.78 -2.46
CA PHE A 89 -16.19 17.27 -1.99
C PHE A 89 -17.29 17.44 -3.05
N GLU A 90 -17.35 18.61 -3.69
CA GLU A 90 -18.32 18.86 -4.77
C GLU A 90 -18.11 17.90 -5.94
N SER A 91 -16.86 17.71 -6.37
CA SER A 91 -16.56 16.78 -7.48
C SER A 91 -16.85 15.31 -7.14
N ALA A 92 -16.61 14.88 -5.90
CA ALA A 92 -16.92 13.54 -5.44
C ALA A 92 -18.45 13.29 -5.41
N ALA A 93 -19.23 14.25 -4.93
CA ALA A 93 -20.69 14.16 -4.90
C ALA A 93 -21.28 14.03 -6.31
N TRP A 94 -20.80 14.85 -7.27
CA TRP A 94 -21.24 14.76 -8.66
C TRP A 94 -20.85 13.44 -9.33
N THR A 95 -19.67 12.91 -9.01
CA THR A 95 -19.22 11.62 -9.52
C THR A 95 -20.10 10.48 -9.00
N PHE A 96 -20.41 10.49 -7.70
CA PHE A 96 -21.31 9.52 -7.08
C PHE A 96 -22.71 9.53 -7.72
N ILE A 97 -23.32 10.71 -7.86
CA ILE A 97 -24.65 10.86 -8.48
C ILE A 97 -24.64 10.31 -9.92
N ARG A 98 -23.61 10.64 -10.71
CA ARG A 98 -23.49 10.17 -12.09
C ARG A 98 -23.37 8.65 -12.16
N ASP A 99 -22.57 8.06 -11.27
CA ASP A 99 -22.34 6.63 -11.26
C ASP A 99 -23.60 5.87 -10.80
N GLU A 100 -24.35 6.42 -9.85
CA GLU A 100 -25.63 5.88 -9.40
C GLU A 100 -26.72 5.96 -10.49
N LEU A 101 -26.81 7.08 -11.21
CA LEU A 101 -27.68 7.21 -12.38
C LEU A 101 -27.34 6.19 -13.48
N ARG A 102 -26.04 5.95 -13.72
CA ARG A 102 -25.58 4.96 -14.70
C ARG A 102 -25.95 3.53 -14.28
N LEU A 103 -25.81 3.23 -12.99
CA LEU A 103 -26.19 1.93 -12.43
C LEU A 103 -27.70 1.72 -12.55
N ASP A 104 -28.50 2.73 -12.22
CA ASP A 104 -29.96 2.68 -12.31
C ASP A 104 -30.42 2.49 -13.77
N GLU A 105 -29.81 3.17 -14.74
CA GLU A 105 -30.10 2.96 -16.16
C GLU A 105 -29.78 1.52 -16.61
N GLN A 106 -28.66 0.96 -16.16
CA GLN A 106 -28.32 -0.44 -16.41
C GLN A 106 -29.35 -1.39 -15.79
N MET A 107 -29.79 -1.12 -14.56
CA MET A 107 -30.80 -1.94 -13.89
C MET A 107 -32.16 -1.86 -14.60
N ARG A 108 -32.59 -0.67 -15.01
CA ARG A 108 -33.83 -0.48 -15.79
C ARG A 108 -33.77 -1.18 -17.14
N SER A 109 -32.62 -1.16 -17.81
CA SER A 109 -32.44 -1.88 -19.08
C SER A 109 -32.51 -3.41 -18.93
N ALA A 110 -32.21 -3.91 -17.73
CA ALA A 110 -32.28 -5.32 -17.37
C ALA A 110 -33.61 -5.70 -16.67
N TRP A 111 -34.56 -4.76 -16.53
CA TRP A 111 -35.85 -5.08 -15.92
C TRP A 111 -36.67 -5.99 -16.82
N PRO A 112 -37.17 -7.12 -16.28
CA PRO A 112 -38.04 -8.00 -17.04
C PRO A 112 -39.31 -7.25 -17.41
N SER A 113 -39.77 -7.47 -18.64
CA SER A 113 -41.06 -6.95 -19.09
C SER A 113 -42.19 -7.49 -18.23
N GLN A 114 -43.31 -6.77 -18.19
CA GLN A 114 -44.49 -7.18 -17.43
C GLN A 114 -44.94 -8.62 -17.77
N ALA A 115 -44.87 -9.00 -19.05
CA ALA A 115 -45.17 -10.36 -19.50
C ALA A 115 -44.19 -11.43 -18.98
N GLU A 116 -42.91 -11.09 -18.83
CA GLU A 116 -41.90 -11.99 -18.25
C GLU A 116 -42.08 -12.13 -16.74
N ILE A 117 -42.49 -11.05 -16.06
CA ILE A 117 -42.84 -11.08 -14.64
C ILE A 117 -44.02 -12.04 -14.46
N GLU A 118 -45.13 -11.82 -15.18
CA GLU A 118 -46.34 -12.65 -15.10
C GLU A 118 -46.05 -14.13 -15.36
N LYS A 119 -45.24 -14.45 -16.38
CA LYS A 119 -44.83 -15.83 -16.67
C LYS A 119 -44.02 -16.46 -15.52
N ARG A 120 -43.14 -15.69 -14.86
CA ARG A 120 -42.39 -16.16 -13.68
C ARG A 120 -43.29 -16.35 -12.46
N THR A 121 -44.25 -15.46 -12.23
CA THR A 121 -45.23 -15.60 -11.14
C THR A 121 -46.11 -16.84 -11.37
N GLU A 122 -46.60 -17.06 -12.58
CA GLU A 122 -47.40 -18.25 -12.92
C GLU A 122 -46.60 -19.55 -12.73
N ALA A 123 -45.33 -19.59 -13.16
CA ALA A 123 -44.45 -20.73 -12.95
C ALA A 123 -44.22 -20.99 -11.45
N THR A 124 -43.99 -19.93 -10.67
CA THR A 124 -43.79 -20.02 -9.21
C THR A 124 -45.05 -20.51 -8.50
N LEU A 125 -46.23 -20.01 -8.88
CA LEU A 125 -47.51 -20.45 -8.34
C LEU A 125 -47.78 -21.93 -8.65
N ARG A 126 -47.44 -22.39 -9.86
CA ARG A 126 -47.55 -23.81 -10.24
C ARG A 126 -46.60 -24.68 -9.43
N ASP A 127 -45.38 -24.24 -9.19
CA ASP A 127 -44.41 -24.99 -8.39
C ASP A 127 -44.81 -25.03 -6.91
N LEU A 128 -45.37 -23.96 -6.36
CA LEU A 128 -45.93 -23.93 -4.99
C LEU A 128 -47.16 -24.82 -4.86
N GLN A 129 -48.01 -24.92 -5.89
CA GLN A 129 -49.15 -25.84 -5.91
C GLN A 129 -48.71 -27.31 -6.01
N LYS A 130 -47.65 -27.60 -6.77
CA LYS A 130 -47.08 -28.96 -6.90
C LYS A 130 -46.33 -29.41 -5.65
N ASN A 131 -45.62 -28.50 -4.98
CA ASN A 131 -44.84 -28.75 -3.77
C ASN A 131 -45.55 -28.21 -2.53
N ARG A 132 -46.88 -28.30 -2.48
CA ARG A 132 -47.65 -27.87 -1.32
C ARG A 132 -47.19 -28.69 -0.10
N PRO A 133 -46.64 -28.07 0.96
CA PRO A 133 -46.32 -28.81 2.17
C PRO A 133 -47.62 -29.40 2.72
N ALA A 134 -47.62 -30.71 3.00
CA ALA A 134 -48.73 -31.38 3.66
C ALA A 134 -49.02 -30.62 4.97
N SER A 135 -50.22 -30.05 5.05
CA SER A 135 -50.70 -29.44 6.29
C SER A 135 -51.30 -30.57 7.11
N ASP A 136 -50.57 -31.02 8.13
CA ASP A 136 -51.15 -31.79 9.25
C ASP A 136 -52.08 -30.91 10.08
#